data_AF-A0AAP0NAH2-F1
#
_entry.id   AF-A0AAP0NAH2-F1
#
_cell.length_a   1.000
_cell.length_b   1.000
_cell.length_c   1.000
_cell.angle_alpha   90.00
_cell.angle_beta   90.00
_cell.angle_gamma   90.00
#
_symmetry.space_group_name_H-M   'P 1'
#
loop_
_entity.id
_entity.type
_entity.pdbx_description
1 polymer ?
#
loop_
_entity_poly.entity_id
_entity_poly.type
_entity_poly.pdbx_seq_one_letter_code
_entity_poly.pdbx_strand_id
1 'polypeptide(L)'
;MVEFIAFWFANSGISPLILTRGYAGGDEADMLRRHLIGTSAKIAVGANRAATAACFLERYGYVDPHGGTCFERLCVDQKVGIDLNSDKIVAAILDDGMQHLSLVA
;
A
#
# COMPACT_ATOMS: atom_id res chain seq x y z
N MET A 1 -6.94 1.29 12.67
CA MET A 1 -7.31 0.13 11.83
C MET A 1 -6.36 -0.04 10.65
N VAL A 2 -6.08 1.02 9.87
CA VAL A 2 -5.14 0.98 8.73
C VAL A 2 -3.76 0.46 9.11
N GLU A 3 -3.21 0.91 10.24
CA GLU A 3 -1.93 0.43 10.77
C GLU A 3 -1.85 -1.10 10.90
N PHE A 4 -2.87 -1.72 11.50
CA PHE A 4 -2.93 -3.17 11.68
C PHE A 4 -2.90 -3.92 10.35
N ILE A 5 -3.68 -3.46 9.37
CA ILE A 5 -3.73 -4.08 8.03
C ILE A 5 -2.39 -3.89 7.30
N ALA A 6 -1.79 -2.71 7.41
CA ALA A 6 -0.50 -2.42 6.81
C ALA A 6 0.62 -3.30 7.39
N PHE A 7 0.64 -3.49 8.71
CA PHE A 7 1.57 -4.42 9.36
C PHE A 7 1.33 -5.86 8.94
N TRP A 8 0.07 -6.30 8.84
CA TRP A 8 -0.25 -7.64 8.36
C TRP A 8 0.35 -7.88 6.96
N PHE A 9 0.12 -6.94 6.03
CA PHE A 9 0.68 -7.03 4.68
C PHE A 9 2.20 -7.00 4.70
N ALA A 10 2.82 -6.06 5.41
CA ALA A 10 4.27 -5.96 5.49
C ALA A 10 4.90 -7.24 6.04
N ASN A 11 4.33 -7.83 7.10
CA ASN A 11 4.79 -9.09 7.69
C ASN A 11 4.57 -10.29 6.76
N SER A 12 3.64 -10.19 5.80
CA SER A 12 3.39 -11.20 4.77
C SER A 12 4.25 -11.00 3.51
N GLY A 13 5.22 -10.08 3.52
CA GLY A 13 6.07 -9.78 2.37
C GLY A 13 5.38 -8.94 1.27
N ILE A 14 4.21 -8.38 1.55
CA ILE A 14 3.47 -7.50 0.66
C ILE A 14 3.89 -6.06 0.97
N SER A 15 4.18 -5.24 -0.04
CA SER A 15 4.40 -3.80 0.14
C SER A 15 3.07 -3.05 -0.06
N PRO A 16 2.41 -2.60 1.03
CA PRO A 16 1.17 -1.85 0.92
C PRO A 16 1.41 -0.36 0.66
N LEU A 17 0.53 0.25 -0.12
CA LEU A 17 0.42 1.70 -0.31
C LEU A 17 -0.78 2.22 0.47
N ILE A 18 -0.55 3.04 1.48
CA ILE A 18 -1.61 3.72 2.25
C ILE A 18 -1.88 5.07 1.60
N LEU A 19 -3.13 5.29 1.19
CA LEU A 19 -3.62 6.53 0.60
C LEU A 19 -4.44 7.28 1.64
N THR A 20 -3.88 8.35 2.20
CA THR A 20 -4.58 9.23 3.14
C THR A 20 -4.75 10.61 2.56
N ARG A 21 -5.82 11.32 2.96
CA ARG A 21 -6.09 12.68 2.47
C ARG A 21 -5.11 13.70 3.04
N GLY A 22 -4.57 13.44 4.24
CA GLY A 22 -3.76 14.40 5.00
C GLY A 22 -4.60 15.48 5.69
N TYR A 23 -5.69 15.08 6.34
CA TYR A 23 -6.48 16.00 7.17
C TYR A 23 -5.65 16.63 8.29
N ALA A 24 -6.09 17.79 8.80
CA ALA A 24 -5.50 18.48 9.95
C ALA A 24 -3.98 18.72 9.90
N GLY A 25 -3.40 18.84 8.71
CA GLY A 25 -1.96 19.06 8.54
C GLY A 25 -1.13 17.77 8.47
N GLY A 26 -1.78 16.60 8.42
CA GLY A 26 -1.12 15.31 8.21
C GLY A 26 -0.61 14.65 9.49
N ASP A 27 -1.15 15.01 10.65
CA ASP A 27 -0.82 14.40 11.94
C ASP A 27 -1.01 12.87 11.94
N GLU A 28 -2.09 12.39 11.32
CA GLU A 28 -2.37 10.97 11.10
C GLU A 28 -1.34 10.33 10.17
N ALA A 29 -1.00 11.00 9.06
CA ALA A 29 0.02 10.51 8.14
C ALA A 29 1.39 10.40 8.82
N ASP A 30 1.74 11.37 9.65
CA ASP A 30 3.00 11.39 10.40
C ASP A 30 3.01 10.38 11.55
N MET A 31 1.86 10.11 12.16
CA MET A 31 1.70 9.00 13.10
C MET A 31 1.95 7.67 12.38
N LEU A 32 1.28 7.42 11.25
CA LEU A 32 1.46 6.20 10.46
C LEU A 32 2.90 6.03 9.98
N ARG A 33 3.57 7.11 9.55
CA ARG A 33 4.99 7.08 9.15
C ARG A 33 5.90 6.62 10.29
N ARG A 34 5.65 7.09 11.50
CA ARG A 34 6.42 6.69 12.69
C ARG A 34 6.16 5.24 13.07
N HIS A 35 4.90 4.80 13.00
CA HIS A 35 4.55 3.43 13.38
C HIS A 35 5.05 2.41 12.37
N LEU A 36 4.97 2.71 11.08
CA LEU A 36 5.34 1.80 10.00
C LEU A 36 6.81 1.93 9.57
N ILE A 37 7.63 2.66 10.34
CA ILE A 37 9.05 2.80 10.06
C ILE A 37 9.73 1.43 10.06
N GLY A 38 10.58 1.18 9.05
CA GLY A 38 11.25 -0.12 8.89
C GLY A 38 10.40 -1.22 8.27
N THR A 39 9.14 -0.93 7.89
CA THR A 39 8.30 -1.85 7.09
C THR A 39 8.39 -1.52 5.60
N SER A 40 7.86 -2.42 4.76
CA SER A 40 7.71 -2.19 3.31
C SER A 40 6.54 -1.25 2.97
N ALA A 41 5.80 -0.74 3.97
CA ALA A 41 4.63 0.10 3.75
C ALA A 41 5.03 1.50 3.25
N LYS A 42 4.27 2.00 2.28
CA LYS A 42 4.44 3.32 1.68
C LYS A 42 3.23 4.18 2.01
N ILE A 43 3.44 5.41 2.44
CA ILE A 43 2.35 6.34 2.80
C ILE A 43 2.34 7.49 1.80
N ALA A 44 1.21 7.64 1.12
CA ALA A 44 0.97 8.71 0.18
C ALA A 44 -0.17 9.60 0.66
N VAL A 45 0.10 10.91 0.65
CA VAL A 45 -0.77 11.93 1.21
C VAL A 45 -1.26 12.82 0.07
N GLY A 46 -2.57 12.91 -0.14
CA GLY A 46 -3.13 13.76 -1.17
C GLY A 46 -4.66 13.75 -1.22
N ALA A 47 -5.24 14.90 -1.56
CA ALA A 47 -6.69 15.03 -1.69
C ALA A 47 -7.26 14.19 -2.86
N ASN A 48 -6.54 14.15 -3.99
CA ASN A 48 -6.87 13.28 -5.12
C ASN A 48 -6.12 11.95 -4.99
N ARG A 49 -6.77 11.00 -4.31
CA ARG A 49 -6.15 9.72 -3.96
C ARG A 49 -5.80 8.88 -5.20
N ALA A 50 -6.56 8.98 -6.30
CA ALA A 50 -6.26 8.29 -7.55
C ALA A 50 -4.98 8.84 -8.20
N ALA A 51 -4.86 10.16 -8.34
CA ALA A 51 -3.66 10.79 -8.90
C ALA A 51 -2.43 10.53 -8.03
N THR A 52 -2.58 10.58 -6.71
CA THR A 52 -1.51 10.24 -5.78
C THR A 52 -1.11 8.78 -5.90
N ALA A 53 -2.07 7.86 -6.00
CA ALA A 53 -1.79 6.44 -6.23
C ALA A 53 -1.01 6.23 -7.53
N ALA A 54 -1.46 6.82 -8.64
CA ALA A 54 -0.79 6.72 -9.93
C ALA A 54 0.68 7.17 -9.85
N CYS A 55 0.95 8.31 -9.22
CA CYS A 55 2.32 8.81 -9.02
C CYS A 55 3.19 7.81 -8.23
N PHE A 56 2.64 7.17 -7.21
CA PHE A 56 3.37 6.16 -6.43
C PHE A 56 3.57 4.85 -7.21
N LEU A 57 2.58 4.42 -7.98
CA LEU A 57 2.69 3.24 -8.84
C LEU A 57 3.70 3.45 -9.98
N GLU A 58 3.80 4.65 -10.52
CA GLU A 58 4.85 5.02 -11.49
C GLU A 58 6.23 5.04 -10.85
N ARG A 59 6.34 5.61 -9.63
CA ARG A 59 7.62 5.77 -8.93
C ARG A 59 8.19 4.45 -8.43
N TYR A 60 7.34 3.60 -7.85
CA TYR A 60 7.76 2.36 -7.18
C TYR A 60 7.47 1.11 -8.02
N GLY A 61 6.68 1.24 -9.08
CA GLY A 61 6.13 0.12 -9.82
C GLY A 61 4.99 -0.56 -9.06
N TYR A 62 4.30 -1.46 -9.77
CA TYR A 62 3.26 -2.30 -9.20
C TYR A 62 3.39 -3.74 -9.70
N VAL A 63 2.79 -4.66 -8.95
CA VAL A 63 2.66 -6.07 -9.38
C VAL A 63 1.32 -6.24 -10.07
N ASP A 64 1.36 -6.65 -11.34
CA ASP A 64 0.15 -6.94 -12.12
C ASP A 64 -0.56 -8.18 -11.56
N PRO A 65 -1.83 -8.06 -11.10
CA PRO A 65 -2.60 -9.19 -10.59
C PRO A 65 -3.00 -10.21 -11.68
N HIS A 66 -2.91 -9.85 -12.97
CA HIS A 66 -3.28 -10.72 -14.09
C HIS A 66 -2.12 -11.58 -14.60
N GLY A 67 -0.89 -11.24 -14.23
CA GLY A 67 0.24 -12.14 -14.38
C GLY A 67 0.06 -13.30 -13.40
N GLY A 68 -0.49 -14.43 -13.86
CA GLY A 68 -1.03 -15.56 -13.08
C GLY A 68 -0.17 -16.22 -11.98
N THR A 69 0.95 -15.62 -11.59
CA THR A 69 1.82 -16.03 -10.49
C THR A 69 1.68 -15.20 -9.22
N CYS A 70 0.99 -14.05 -9.23
CA CYS A 70 0.99 -13.11 -8.10
C CYS A 70 0.13 -13.58 -6.90
N PHE A 71 -1.13 -13.97 -7.12
CA PHE A 71 -2.04 -14.34 -6.04
C PHE A 71 -1.72 -15.74 -5.51
N GLU A 72 -1.35 -16.66 -6.40
CA GLU A 72 -0.89 -18.00 -6.03
C GLU A 72 0.43 -17.95 -5.23
N ARG A 73 1.42 -17.15 -5.61
CA ARG A 73 2.68 -17.03 -4.83
C ARG A 73 2.49 -16.37 -3.47
N LEU A 74 1.54 -15.45 -3.32
CA LEU A 74 1.20 -14.86 -2.02
C LEU A 74 0.49 -15.84 -1.08
N CYS A 75 -0.28 -16.80 -1.63
CA CYS A 75 -1.03 -17.79 -0.86
C CYS A 75 -0.28 -19.12 -0.62
N VAL A 76 0.65 -19.50 -1.50
CA VAL A 76 1.22 -20.87 -1.54
C VAL A 76 2.61 -20.97 -0.93
N ASP A 77 3.38 -19.89 -0.81
CA ASP A 77 4.79 -20.03 -0.38
C ASP A 77 5.28 -18.93 0.57
N GLN A 78 5.34 -19.27 1.87
CA GLN A 78 6.23 -18.61 2.83
C GLN A 78 7.72 -18.94 2.58
N LYS A 79 8.06 -19.77 1.58
CA LYS A 79 9.43 -20.27 1.35
C LYS A 79 10.03 -20.01 -0.03
N VAL A 80 9.26 -19.66 -1.05
CA VAL A 80 9.85 -19.23 -2.34
C VAL A 80 10.01 -17.73 -2.30
N GLY A 81 11.27 -17.31 -2.12
CA GLY A 81 11.69 -15.91 -2.20
C GLY A 81 11.02 -15.22 -3.38
N ILE A 82 9.95 -14.48 -3.08
CA ILE A 82 9.70 -13.23 -3.77
C ILE A 82 11.03 -12.49 -3.68
N ASP A 83 11.44 -11.84 -4.75
CA ASP A 83 12.55 -10.90 -4.67
C ASP A 83 12.07 -9.80 -3.68
N LEU A 84 12.25 -10.04 -2.38
CA LEU A 84 11.71 -9.27 -1.25
C LEU A 84 12.25 -7.83 -1.25
N ASN A 85 13.19 -7.55 -2.15
CA ASN A 85 13.77 -6.26 -2.46
C ASN A 85 12.99 -5.47 -3.53
N SER A 86 11.92 -6.03 -4.08
CA SER A 86 11.07 -5.30 -5.00
C SER A 86 10.21 -4.31 -4.21
N ASP A 87 10.62 -3.05 -4.23
CA ASP A 87 9.87 -1.90 -3.71
C ASP A 87 8.47 -1.71 -4.36
N LYS A 88 8.08 -2.58 -5.29
CA LYS A 88 6.80 -2.55 -6.01
C LYS A 88 5.61 -2.71 -5.08
N ILE A 89 4.59 -1.93 -5.40
CA ILE A 89 3.34 -1.88 -4.67
C ILE A 89 2.47 -3.07 -5.07
N VAL A 90 1.95 -3.78 -4.07
CA VAL A 90 1.14 -4.99 -4.28
C VAL A 90 -0.30 -4.79 -3.83
N ALA A 91 -0.51 -3.96 -2.81
CA ALA A 91 -1.84 -3.64 -2.30
C ALA A 91 -1.96 -2.14 -2.04
N ALA A 92 -3.15 -1.58 -2.24
CA ALA A 92 -3.47 -0.22 -1.85
C ALA A 92 -4.54 -0.22 -0.74
N ILE A 93 -4.32 0.56 0.31
CA ILE A 93 -5.24 0.74 1.44
C ILE A 93 -5.75 2.18 1.38
N LEU A 94 -7.07 2.33 1.35
CA LEU A 94 -7.72 3.64 1.31
C LEU A 94 -8.12 4.06 2.73
N ASP A 95 -7.39 5.03 3.28
CA ASP A 95 -7.65 5.58 4.62
C ASP A 95 -8.79 6.61 4.56
N ASP A 96 -9.79 6.43 5.42
CA ASP A 96 -11.08 7.13 5.38
C ASP A 96 -11.71 7.20 3.98
N GLY A 97 -11.68 6.05 3.32
CA GLY A 97 -12.05 5.88 1.92
C GLY A 97 -13.52 5.61 1.64
N MET A 98 -14.34 5.30 2.65
CA MET A 98 -15.71 4.78 2.44
C MET A 98 -16.61 5.71 1.62
N GLN A 99 -16.40 7.02 1.69
CA GLN A 99 -17.16 8.03 0.94
C GLN A 99 -16.54 8.37 -0.42
N HIS A 100 -15.36 7.83 -0.73
CA HIS A 100 -14.59 8.18 -1.91
C HIS A 100 -14.90 7.27 -3.10
N LEU A 101 -16.16 7.30 -3.54
CA LEU A 101 -16.71 6.47 -4.62
C LEU A 101 -16.05 6.71 -6.00
N SER A 102 -15.41 7.86 -6.17
CA SER A 102 -14.74 8.27 -7.43
C SER A 102 -13.45 7.50 -7.72
N LEU A 103 -13.01 6.57 -6.85
CA LEU A 103 -11.80 5.78 -7.08
C LEU A 103 -12.04 4.52 -7.94
N VAL A 104 -13.29 4.08 -8.05
CA VAL A 104 -13.68 2.83 -8.76
C VAL A 104 -14.60 3.12 -9.96
N ALA A 105 -14.80 4.40 -10.29
CA ALA A 105 -15.67 4.85 -11.38
C ALA A 105 -14.94 4.95 -12.72
#